data_AF-A0A2K5BZG7-F1
#
_entry.id   AF-A0A2K5BZG7-F1
#
_cell.length_a   1.000
_cell.length_b   1.000
_cell.length_c   1.000
_cell.angle_alpha   90.00
_cell.angle_beta   90.00
_cell.angle_gamma   90.00
#
_symmetry.space_group_name_H-M   'P 1'
#
loop_
_entity.id
_entity.type
_entity.pdbx_description
1 polymer ?
#
loop_
_entity_poly.entity_id
_entity_poly.type
_entity_poly.pdbx_seq_one_letter_code
_entity_poly.pdbx_strand_id
1 'polypeptide(L)'
;MEGLSDVASLATKLKNTLIQYHSIEEDKWRVAKKTKDVTVWRKPSEEFNGYLYKAQGVIEDLVNSIIDHIRPGPCRLDWDSLMTSLDILENFEENCCVMRYTTAGQLWNIISPREFVDFSYTVGYKEGLLSCGNNLKTLSFFSVWFKYLCFLGWMFLSL
;
A
#
# COMPACT_ATOMS: atom_id res chain seq x y z
N MET A 1 -4.40 26.52 -9.96
CA MET A 1 -2.93 26.35 -10.01
C MET A 1 -2.53 25.68 -8.70
N GLU A 2 -2.97 24.43 -8.50
CA GLU A 2 -2.95 23.76 -7.20
C GLU A 2 -2.04 22.50 -7.16
N GLY A 3 -1.41 22.11 -8.28
CA GLY A 3 -0.78 20.80 -8.41
C GLY A 3 0.38 20.50 -7.43
N LEU A 4 1.43 21.32 -7.44
CA LEU A 4 2.71 20.93 -6.83
C LEU A 4 2.78 21.14 -5.30
N SER A 5 2.16 22.20 -4.77
CA SER A 5 2.03 22.44 -3.32
C SER A 5 1.31 21.28 -2.65
N ASP A 6 0.24 20.82 -3.28
CA ASP A 6 -0.72 19.92 -2.69
C ASP A 6 -0.19 18.49 -2.74
N VAL A 7 0.45 18.10 -3.86
CA VAL A 7 1.27 16.87 -3.98
C VAL A 7 2.36 16.78 -2.92
N ALA A 8 3.15 17.85 -2.72
CA ALA A 8 4.20 17.87 -1.70
C ALA A 8 3.63 17.73 -0.28
N SER A 9 2.48 18.36 -0.01
CA SER A 9 1.77 18.23 1.27
C SER A 9 1.22 16.81 1.51
N LEU A 10 0.67 16.18 0.45
CA LEU A 10 0.11 14.83 0.48
C LEU A 10 1.20 13.78 0.70
N ALA A 11 2.30 13.87 -0.04
CA ALA A 11 3.49 13.01 0.13
C ALA A 11 4.05 13.10 1.56
N THR A 12 4.17 14.33 2.10
CA THR A 12 4.65 14.57 3.47
C THR A 12 3.70 14.00 4.51
N LYS A 13 2.38 14.22 4.35
CA LYS A 13 1.33 13.65 5.23
C LYS A 13 1.39 12.13 5.23
N LEU A 14 1.43 11.50 4.04
CA LEU A 14 1.48 10.05 3.88
C LEU A 14 2.71 9.43 4.52
N LYS A 15 3.90 9.99 4.26
CA LYS A 15 5.14 9.58 4.90
C LYS A 15 5.01 9.57 6.42
N ASN A 16 4.46 10.63 7.01
CA ASN A 16 4.32 10.78 8.45
C ASN A 16 3.27 9.82 9.05
N THR A 17 2.08 9.71 8.46
CA THR A 17 1.05 8.74 8.88
C THR A 17 1.58 7.31 8.86
N LEU A 18 2.37 6.96 7.85
CA LEU A 18 2.90 5.60 7.70
C LEU A 18 4.02 5.32 8.71
N ILE A 19 4.88 6.31 9.01
CA ILE A 19 5.85 6.24 10.12
C ILE A 19 5.14 6.08 11.48
N GLN A 20 4.01 6.75 11.69
CA GLN A 20 3.19 6.58 12.90
C GLN A 20 2.67 5.14 12.99
N TYR A 21 2.11 4.58 11.90
CA TYR A 21 1.64 3.19 11.86
C TYR A 21 2.76 2.16 12.11
N HIS A 22 3.96 2.38 11.57
CA HIS A 22 5.12 1.52 11.84
C HIS A 22 5.57 1.57 13.31
N SER A 23 5.38 2.72 13.97
CA SER A 23 5.69 2.90 15.39
C SER A 23 4.61 2.39 16.36
N ILE A 24 3.54 1.76 15.87
CA ILE A 24 2.49 1.16 16.74
C ILE A 24 3.03 -0.12 17.39
N GLU A 25 3.07 -0.11 18.72
CA GLU A 25 3.48 -1.21 19.60
C GLU A 25 2.75 -2.54 19.29
N GLU A 26 3.46 -3.67 19.47
CA GLU A 26 3.00 -4.98 18.98
C GLU A 26 1.77 -5.54 19.72
N ASP A 27 1.51 -5.09 20.95
CA ASP A 27 0.33 -5.46 21.75
C ASP A 27 -0.99 -4.98 21.14
N LYS A 28 -0.95 -3.85 20.41
CA LYS A 28 -2.09 -3.25 19.71
C LYS A 28 -2.46 -3.98 18.42
N TRP A 29 -1.64 -4.95 17.99
CA TRP A 29 -1.82 -5.73 16.77
C TRP A 29 -2.29 -7.16 17.06
N ARG A 30 -3.47 -7.54 16.55
CA ARG A 30 -3.97 -8.93 16.65
C ARG A 30 -3.56 -9.72 15.41
N VAL A 31 -2.97 -10.90 15.58
CA VAL A 31 -2.63 -11.79 14.45
C VAL A 31 -3.91 -12.15 13.68
N ALA A 32 -3.86 -12.00 12.36
CA ALA A 32 -4.93 -12.32 11.42
C ALA A 32 -4.61 -13.58 10.59
N LYS A 33 -3.34 -13.77 10.21
CA LYS A 33 -2.83 -14.98 9.54
C LYS A 33 -1.34 -15.14 9.87
N LYS A 34 -0.85 -16.37 9.98
CA LYS A 34 0.57 -16.66 10.10
C LYS A 34 0.93 -17.88 9.26
N THR A 35 2.02 -17.78 8.50
CA THR A 35 2.65 -18.90 7.78
C THR A 35 4.11 -19.03 8.24
N LYS A 36 4.93 -19.82 7.53
CA LYS A 36 6.38 -19.88 7.75
C LYS A 36 7.05 -18.54 7.40
N ASP A 37 6.66 -17.94 6.28
CA ASP A 37 7.43 -16.89 5.60
C ASP A 37 6.80 -15.49 5.74
N VAL A 38 5.51 -15.40 6.10
CA VAL A 38 4.81 -14.13 6.39
C VAL A 38 3.88 -14.25 7.61
N THR A 39 3.88 -13.20 8.44
CA THR A 39 2.85 -12.97 9.47
C THR A 39 2.04 -11.73 9.09
N VAL A 40 0.73 -11.80 9.29
CA VAL A 40 -0.22 -10.71 9.04
C VAL A 40 -1.01 -10.43 10.32
N TRP A 41 -1.09 -9.17 10.70
CA TRP A 41 -1.86 -8.66 11.85
C TRP A 41 -2.93 -7.67 11.38
N ARG A 42 -3.83 -7.32 12.30
CA ARG A 42 -4.85 -6.29 12.15
C ARG A 42 -5.08 -5.52 13.45
N LYS A 43 -5.44 -4.24 13.33
CA LYS A 43 -6.06 -3.42 14.38
C LYS A 43 -7.31 -2.75 13.82
N PRO A 44 -8.29 -2.32 14.64
CA PRO A 44 -9.37 -1.45 14.18
C PRO A 44 -8.81 -0.22 13.44
N SER A 45 -9.42 0.15 12.32
CA SER A 45 -9.10 1.39 11.62
C SER A 45 -9.68 2.59 12.41
N GLU A 46 -9.01 3.72 12.33
CA GLU A 46 -9.49 5.02 12.86
C GLU A 46 -10.11 5.89 11.77
N GLU A 47 -10.02 5.46 10.50
CA GLU A 47 -10.46 6.21 9.32
C GLU A 47 -11.81 5.73 8.76
N PHE A 48 -12.12 4.44 8.95
CA PHE A 48 -13.33 3.80 8.44
C PHE A 48 -13.77 2.62 9.32
N ASN A 49 -15.02 2.15 9.17
CA ASN A 49 -15.51 0.97 9.86
C ASN A 49 -14.87 -0.31 9.28
N GLY A 50 -13.74 -0.73 9.85
CA GLY A 50 -12.98 -1.90 9.40
C GLY A 50 -11.64 -2.04 10.10
N TYR A 51 -10.65 -2.60 9.39
CA TYR A 51 -9.35 -2.92 9.95
C TYR A 51 -8.20 -2.32 9.13
N LEU A 52 -7.24 -1.72 9.82
CA LEU A 52 -5.88 -1.52 9.30
C LEU A 52 -5.12 -2.84 9.49
N TYR A 53 -4.43 -3.30 8.45
CA TYR A 53 -3.60 -4.50 8.49
C TYR A 53 -2.11 -4.14 8.56
N LYS A 54 -1.29 -5.11 8.97
CA LYS A 54 0.17 -5.07 8.92
C LYS A 54 0.62 -6.44 8.40
N ALA A 55 1.60 -6.50 7.52
CA ALA A 55 2.23 -7.74 7.10
C ALA A 55 3.74 -7.65 7.31
N GLN A 56 4.41 -8.75 7.60
CA GLN A 56 5.86 -8.79 7.71
C GLN A 56 6.37 -10.18 7.32
N GLY A 57 7.38 -10.19 6.45
CA GLY A 57 8.13 -11.37 6.03
C GLY A 57 9.57 -10.97 5.74
N VAL A 58 10.33 -11.87 5.14
CA VAL A 58 11.69 -11.61 4.62
C VAL A 58 11.72 -12.04 3.15
N ILE A 59 12.40 -11.27 2.31
CA ILE A 59 12.63 -11.56 0.90
C ILE A 59 14.14 -11.48 0.65
N GLU A 60 14.70 -12.48 0.00
CA GLU A 60 16.14 -12.68 -0.19
C GLU A 60 16.65 -11.94 -1.44
N ASP A 61 16.46 -10.62 -1.49
CA ASP A 61 16.85 -9.76 -2.62
C ASP A 61 17.17 -8.31 -2.15
N LEU A 62 17.72 -7.49 -3.04
CA LEU A 62 18.11 -6.10 -2.80
C LEU A 62 16.89 -5.18 -2.67
N VAL A 63 16.90 -4.29 -1.66
CA VAL A 63 15.79 -3.37 -1.35
C VAL A 63 15.26 -2.62 -2.59
N ASN A 64 16.13 -2.16 -3.49
CA ASN A 64 15.72 -1.47 -4.72
C ASN A 64 14.95 -2.40 -5.66
N SER A 65 15.51 -3.59 -5.97
CA SER A 65 14.86 -4.59 -6.82
C SER A 65 13.45 -4.91 -6.34
N ILE A 66 13.30 -5.20 -5.05
CA ILE A 66 11.98 -5.57 -4.51
C ILE A 66 11.02 -4.36 -4.48
N ILE A 67 11.52 -3.14 -4.26
CA ILE A 67 10.69 -1.91 -4.29
C ILE A 67 10.21 -1.60 -5.70
N ASP A 68 11.06 -1.73 -6.73
CA ASP A 68 10.67 -1.55 -8.13
C ASP A 68 9.63 -2.59 -8.60
N HIS A 69 9.54 -3.74 -7.92
CA HIS A 69 8.43 -4.69 -8.08
C HIS A 69 7.14 -4.31 -7.32
N ILE A 70 7.16 -3.47 -6.25
CA ILE A 70 5.92 -2.92 -5.65
C ILE A 70 5.36 -1.78 -6.51
N ARG A 71 6.25 -0.90 -6.98
CA ARG A 71 5.94 0.44 -7.51
C ARG A 71 5.00 0.38 -8.73
N PRO A 72 4.20 1.43 -8.98
CA PRO A 72 3.26 1.43 -10.10
C PRO A 72 4.02 1.34 -11.42
N GLY A 73 3.74 0.30 -12.21
CA GLY A 73 4.43 0.01 -13.46
C GLY A 73 4.22 -1.45 -13.91
N PRO A 74 4.83 -1.86 -15.05
CA PRO A 74 4.66 -3.19 -15.61
C PRO A 74 5.02 -4.31 -14.63
N CYS A 75 6.19 -4.22 -14.00
CA CYS A 75 6.71 -5.24 -13.07
C CYS A 75 5.68 -5.60 -11.98
N ARG A 76 4.91 -4.62 -11.48
CA ARG A 76 3.88 -4.86 -10.47
C ARG A 76 2.67 -5.62 -11.04
N LEU A 77 2.23 -5.28 -12.24
CA LEU A 77 1.14 -5.96 -12.93
C LEU A 77 1.52 -7.40 -13.34
N ASP A 78 2.81 -7.64 -13.64
CA ASP A 78 3.31 -8.94 -14.11
C ASP A 78 3.24 -10.06 -13.06
N TRP A 79 3.42 -9.75 -11.76
CA TRP A 79 3.37 -10.75 -10.67
C TRP A 79 2.15 -10.62 -9.75
N ASP A 80 1.52 -9.45 -9.61
CA ASP A 80 0.41 -9.27 -8.68
C ASP A 80 -0.89 -9.85 -9.25
N SER A 81 -1.08 -11.16 -9.03
CA SER A 81 -2.26 -11.93 -9.43
C SER A 81 -3.64 -11.38 -8.98
N LEU A 82 -3.67 -10.36 -8.11
CA LEU A 82 -4.91 -9.65 -7.77
C LEU A 82 -5.20 -8.51 -8.76
N MET A 83 -4.19 -7.90 -9.39
CA MET A 83 -4.36 -6.81 -10.35
C MET A 83 -4.76 -7.34 -11.74
N THR A 84 -5.79 -6.73 -12.33
CA THR A 84 -6.28 -7.04 -13.68
C THR A 84 -5.96 -5.96 -14.71
N SER A 85 -5.60 -4.76 -14.27
CA SER A 85 -5.02 -3.69 -15.09
C SER A 85 -4.29 -2.69 -14.21
N LEU A 86 -3.29 -1.99 -14.77
CA LEU A 86 -2.58 -0.88 -14.13
C LEU A 86 -2.26 0.18 -15.19
N ASP A 87 -2.78 1.40 -15.01
CA ASP A 87 -2.44 2.57 -15.81
C ASP A 87 -1.77 3.62 -14.90
N ILE A 88 -0.74 4.30 -15.39
CA ILE A 88 -0.24 5.52 -14.74
C ILE A 88 -0.96 6.70 -15.38
N LEU A 89 -1.75 7.43 -14.59
CA LEU A 89 -2.56 8.57 -15.08
C LEU A 89 -1.74 9.86 -15.19
N GLU A 90 -0.86 10.09 -14.23
CA GLU A 90 -0.06 11.31 -14.11
C GLU A 90 1.26 11.00 -13.40
N ASN A 91 2.36 11.64 -13.81
CA ASN A 91 3.67 11.57 -13.15
C ASN A 91 4.08 12.98 -12.73
N PHE A 92 4.50 13.15 -11.48
CA PHE A 92 4.96 14.43 -10.94
C PHE A 92 6.50 14.49 -10.87
N GLU A 93 7.11 13.44 -10.32
CA GLU A 93 8.56 13.28 -10.15
C GLU A 93 8.91 11.79 -10.35
N GLU A 94 10.20 11.44 -10.49
CA GLU A 94 10.65 10.05 -10.72
C GLU A 94 10.18 9.03 -9.67
N ASN A 95 9.78 9.51 -8.48
CA ASN A 95 9.31 8.75 -7.34
C ASN A 95 7.82 8.97 -7.00
N CYS A 96 7.07 9.73 -7.81
CA CYS A 96 5.78 10.31 -7.44
C CYS A 96 4.78 10.34 -8.61
N CYS A 97 3.67 9.59 -8.51
CA CYS A 97 2.68 9.47 -9.59
C CYS A 97 1.26 9.19 -9.08
N VAL A 98 0.27 9.33 -9.97
CA VAL A 98 -1.10 8.83 -9.78
C VAL A 98 -1.29 7.59 -10.65
N MET A 99 -1.73 6.48 -10.05
CA MET A 99 -2.07 5.25 -10.74
C MET A 99 -3.58 4.99 -10.71
N ARG A 100 -4.09 4.31 -11.74
CA ARG A 100 -5.38 3.62 -11.73
C ARG A 100 -5.12 2.13 -11.84
N TYR A 101 -5.84 1.31 -11.07
CA TYR A 101 -5.77 -0.14 -11.22
C TYR A 101 -7.12 -0.79 -10.98
N THR A 102 -7.31 -1.95 -11.60
CA THR A 102 -8.47 -2.82 -11.35
C THR A 102 -8.01 -4.09 -10.65
N THR A 103 -8.88 -4.65 -9.81
CA THR A 103 -8.62 -5.93 -9.13
C THR A 103 -9.61 -7.01 -9.56
N ALA A 104 -9.12 -8.25 -9.65
CA ALA A 104 -9.96 -9.43 -9.81
C ALA A 104 -10.97 -9.57 -8.66
N GLY A 105 -12.04 -10.36 -8.90
CA GLY A 105 -12.97 -10.74 -7.85
C GLY A 105 -12.32 -11.69 -6.85
N GLN A 106 -12.57 -11.48 -5.56
CA GLN A 106 -11.98 -12.26 -4.46
C GLN A 106 -13.03 -13.17 -3.82
N LEU A 107 -12.56 -14.21 -3.13
CA LEU A 107 -13.40 -15.19 -2.42
C LEU A 107 -14.51 -15.76 -3.32
N TRP A 108 -14.13 -16.33 -4.47
CA TRP A 108 -15.07 -16.91 -5.45
C TRP A 108 -16.14 -15.90 -5.93
N ASN A 109 -15.71 -14.65 -6.15
CA ASN A 109 -16.54 -13.49 -6.53
C ASN A 109 -17.60 -13.04 -5.49
N ILE A 110 -17.54 -13.52 -4.24
CA ILE A 110 -18.30 -12.92 -3.12
C ILE A 110 -17.91 -11.44 -2.95
N ILE A 111 -16.62 -11.13 -3.12
CA ILE A 111 -16.14 -9.76 -3.31
C ILE A 111 -15.96 -9.55 -4.81
N SER A 112 -16.84 -8.77 -5.42
CA SER A 112 -16.76 -8.42 -6.85
C SER A 112 -15.53 -7.53 -7.16
N PRO A 113 -15.08 -7.47 -8.43
CA PRO A 113 -14.00 -6.59 -8.88
C PRO A 113 -14.13 -5.13 -8.44
N ARG A 114 -12.99 -4.42 -8.34
CA ARG A 114 -12.92 -3.01 -7.94
C ARG A 114 -11.98 -2.23 -8.86
N GLU A 115 -12.20 -0.92 -8.96
CA GLU A 115 -11.25 0.04 -9.53
C GLU A 115 -10.80 1.00 -8.43
N PHE A 116 -9.52 1.33 -8.40
CA PHE A 116 -8.90 2.29 -7.49
C PHE A 116 -8.14 3.35 -8.28
N VAL A 117 -8.02 4.56 -7.72
CA VAL A 117 -7.20 5.65 -8.24
C VAL A 117 -6.39 6.18 -7.07
N ASP A 118 -5.12 5.79 -7.02
CA ASP A 118 -4.25 5.99 -5.87
C ASP A 118 -3.08 6.90 -6.25
N PHE A 119 -2.80 7.89 -5.41
CA PHE A 119 -1.52 8.59 -5.40
C PHE A 119 -0.45 7.65 -4.81
N SER A 120 0.74 7.64 -5.39
CA SER A 120 1.87 6.79 -5.01
C SER A 120 3.16 7.62 -4.88
N TYR A 121 3.87 7.48 -3.76
CA TYR A 121 5.10 8.21 -3.46
C TYR A 121 6.17 7.29 -2.83
N THR A 122 7.40 7.35 -3.35
CA THR A 122 8.55 6.57 -2.84
C THR A 122 9.65 7.49 -2.31
N VAL A 123 10.25 7.15 -1.15
CA VAL A 123 11.28 7.98 -0.50
C VAL A 123 12.24 7.15 0.34
N GLY A 124 13.48 7.62 0.47
CA GLY A 124 14.45 7.05 1.41
C GLY A 124 13.98 7.14 2.87
N TYR A 125 14.17 6.06 3.62
CA TYR A 125 13.85 5.97 5.04
C TYR A 125 14.79 4.99 5.77
N LYS A 126 15.62 5.50 6.69
CA LYS A 126 16.75 4.77 7.31
C LYS A 126 17.59 4.10 6.20
N GLU A 127 18.13 2.90 6.45
CA GLU A 127 18.90 2.08 5.50
C GLU A 127 18.05 1.43 4.39
N GLY A 128 17.00 2.09 3.88
CA GLY A 128 16.05 1.51 2.93
C GLY A 128 15.06 2.50 2.33
N LEU A 129 14.00 1.97 1.74
CA LEU A 129 12.97 2.73 1.02
C LEU A 129 11.57 2.52 1.60
N LEU A 130 10.78 3.59 1.57
CA LEU A 130 9.36 3.62 1.90
C LEU A 130 8.58 3.97 0.62
N SER A 131 7.65 3.11 0.19
CA SER A 131 6.77 3.34 -0.95
C SER A 131 5.31 3.32 -0.47
N CYS A 132 4.62 4.45 -0.51
CA CYS A 132 3.31 4.65 0.12
C CYS A 132 2.24 5.14 -0.85
N GLY A 133 0.95 4.93 -0.53
CA GLY A 133 -0.13 5.47 -1.35
C GLY A 133 -1.45 5.80 -0.63
N ASN A 134 -2.33 6.48 -1.35
CA ASN A 134 -3.61 7.00 -0.86
C ASN A 134 -4.65 7.03 -1.98
N ASN A 135 -5.86 6.53 -1.74
CA ASN A 135 -6.92 6.59 -2.74
C ASN A 135 -7.48 8.02 -2.82
N LEU A 136 -7.38 8.64 -4.01
CA LEU A 136 -7.78 10.04 -4.21
C LEU A 136 -9.30 10.26 -4.27
N LYS A 137 -10.09 9.17 -4.35
CA LYS A 137 -11.57 9.22 -4.41
C LYS A 137 -12.24 8.78 -3.11
N THR A 138 -11.51 8.13 -2.20
CA THR A 138 -12.03 7.50 -0.98
C THR A 138 -11.04 7.72 0.16
N LEU A 139 -11.48 8.28 1.29
CA LEU A 139 -10.63 8.55 2.45
C LEU A 139 -10.16 7.24 3.11
N SER A 140 -9.12 6.64 2.54
CA SER A 140 -8.69 5.29 2.85
C SER A 140 -7.24 5.09 2.39
N PHE A 141 -6.34 4.81 3.32
CA PHE A 141 -4.89 4.83 3.08
C PHE A 141 -4.33 3.47 2.62
N PHE A 142 -3.61 3.45 1.49
CA PHE A 142 -2.93 2.26 0.97
C PHE A 142 -1.46 2.24 1.44
N SER A 143 -1.33 2.07 2.75
CA SER A 143 -0.12 2.38 3.51
C SER A 143 0.90 1.21 3.59
N VAL A 144 1.72 1.03 2.56
CA VAL A 144 2.85 0.07 2.56
C VAL A 144 4.08 0.67 3.26
N TRP A 145 4.58 0.04 4.33
CA TRP A 145 5.83 0.43 5.02
C TRP A 145 6.76 -0.76 5.11
N PHE A 146 8.08 -0.57 4.95
CA PHE A 146 9.00 -1.70 5.00
C PHE A 146 10.40 -1.39 5.49
N LYS A 147 11.08 -2.45 5.94
CA LYS A 147 12.54 -2.58 5.89
C LYS A 147 13.00 -3.68 4.91
N TYR A 148 12.17 -4.72 4.71
CA TYR A 148 12.32 -5.82 3.72
C TYR A 148 10.93 -6.35 3.26
N LEU A 149 10.18 -5.46 2.60
CA LEU A 149 8.68 -5.46 2.27
C LEU A 149 6.37 -4.84 4.12
N CYS A 150 5.17 -4.21 3.85
CA CYS A 150 3.84 -4.53 4.38
C CYS A 150 2.91 -4.69 3.17
N PHE A 151 2.63 -5.92 2.71
CA PHE A 151 1.48 -6.12 1.81
C PHE A 151 0.20 -5.69 2.54
N LEU A 152 -0.37 -4.56 2.13
CA LEU A 152 -1.77 -4.27 2.39
C LEU A 152 -2.60 -4.78 1.21
N GLY A 153 -3.55 -5.65 1.53
CA GLY A 153 -4.77 -5.80 0.75
C GLY A 153 -5.92 -5.59 1.72
N TRP A 154 -6.86 -4.69 1.41
CA TRP A 154 -8.11 -4.68 2.16
C TRP A 154 -8.92 -5.92 1.83
N MET A 155 -9.56 -6.46 2.85
CA MET A 155 -10.71 -7.33 2.69
C MET A 155 -11.87 -6.65 3.42
N PHE A 156 -12.75 -6.01 2.66
CA PHE A 156 -13.95 -5.39 3.22
C PHE A 156 -14.88 -6.50 3.76
N LEU A 157 -14.88 -6.69 5.07
CA LEU A 157 -15.85 -7.50 5.80
C LEU A 157 -16.80 -6.60 6.59
N SER A 158 -17.57 -5.81 5.84
CA SER A 158 -18.83 -5.23 6.30
C SER A 158 -19.96 -6.10 5.74
N LEU A 159 -20.57 -6.90 6.62
CA LEU A 159 -21.93 -7.40 6.44
C LEU A 159 -22.94 -6.29 6.78
#